data_AF-A0A968TUJ6-F1
#
_entry.id   AF-A0A968TUJ6-F1
#
_cell.length_a   1.000
_cell.length_b   1.000
_cell.length_c   1.000
_cell.angle_alpha   90.00
_cell.angle_beta   90.00
_cell.angle_gamma   90.00
#
_symmetry.space_group_name_H-M   'P 1'
#
loop_
_entity.id
_entity.type
_entity.pdbx_description
1 polymer ?
#
loop_
_entity_poly.entity_id
_entity_poly.type
_entity_poly.pdbx_seq_one_letter_code
_entity_poly.pdbx_strand_id
1 'polypeptide(L)'
;MSRLGLVFGLCAIVALVPIGSVSHLPMVDLPQHAAQIRLWQHFDEYRASHDLNLFTPYLTVYALGRVLAAVLPIATAMHVLVSLLVLALPASLWFLLARTGGERWWALLGFPLSFSFCFYWGLLNFMAAVPLALVMVSLGLDLARAPDLRRGLILALLGIGLFLTHGLVCALTLAICGALVVALARSPLTAVVTQLPFVPPAVVGVVWFGLTRSKEVQTSKPLSWDFNWQRIVELPGSVLGEAAAGKPRCSRSRWWCWFCFREEKPMHRHANGGRVGFLLFSPRVRTFLAPTFIFGRRFSTSVSRSSSCRSCFWPSPREVGECRSPRSRWPGRSTCCRIFSPSIVRPAGSKI
;
A
#
# COMPACT_ATOMS: atom_id res chain seq x y z
N MET A 1 38.51 -3.68 3.11
CA MET A 1 37.23 -2.95 3.26
C MET A 1 37.43 -1.81 4.25
N SER A 2 36.88 -0.62 4.01
CA SER A 2 36.93 0.47 5.01
C SER A 2 36.09 0.11 6.23
N ARG A 3 36.40 0.68 7.41
CA ARG A 3 35.62 0.47 8.65
C ARG A 3 34.14 0.76 8.44
N LEU A 4 33.83 1.87 7.75
CA LEU A 4 32.46 2.25 7.43
C LEU A 4 31.77 1.21 6.52
N GLY A 5 32.47 0.66 5.52
CA GLY A 5 31.89 -0.38 4.65
C GLY A 5 31.51 -1.65 5.40
N LEU A 6 32.31 -2.03 6.41
CA LEU A 6 31.97 -3.15 7.31
C LEU A 6 30.71 -2.84 8.13
N VAL A 7 30.62 -1.65 8.73
CA VAL A 7 29.44 -1.25 9.50
C VAL A 7 28.20 -1.20 8.61
N PHE A 8 28.31 -0.65 7.40
CA PHE A 8 27.20 -0.64 6.44
C PHE A 8 26.72 -2.06 6.12
N GLY A 9 27.65 -2.99 5.88
CA GLY A 9 27.32 -4.41 5.66
C GLY A 9 26.64 -5.07 6.86
N LEU A 10 27.11 -4.79 8.08
CA LEU A 10 26.48 -5.29 9.31
C LEU A 10 25.07 -4.71 9.48
N CYS A 11 24.87 -3.42 9.27
CA CYS A 11 23.54 -2.79 9.31
C CYS A 11 22.60 -3.37 8.25
N ALA A 12 23.10 -3.66 7.05
CA ALA A 12 22.33 -4.32 6.01
C ALA A 12 21.87 -5.71 6.46
N ILE A 13 22.78 -6.52 7.02
CA ILE A 13 22.42 -7.84 7.56
C ILE A 13 21.34 -7.69 8.65
N VAL A 14 21.55 -6.80 9.63
CA VAL A 14 20.60 -6.54 10.72
C VAL A 14 19.23 -6.10 10.18
N ALA A 15 19.18 -5.26 9.16
CA ALA A 15 17.93 -4.84 8.53
C ALA A 15 17.22 -5.99 7.79
N LEU A 16 17.95 -6.94 7.22
CA LEU A 16 17.36 -8.08 6.51
C LEU A 16 16.85 -9.18 7.45
N VAL A 17 17.40 -9.30 8.67
CA VAL A 17 16.97 -10.31 9.66
C VAL A 17 15.45 -10.31 9.91
N PRO A 18 14.79 -9.19 10.28
CA PRO A 18 13.35 -9.20 10.56
C PRO A 18 12.50 -9.54 9.33
N ILE A 19 12.98 -9.22 8.13
CA ILE A 19 12.29 -9.55 6.87
C ILE A 19 12.38 -11.06 6.64
N GLY A 20 13.57 -11.65 6.78
CA GLY A 20 13.78 -13.08 6.55
C GLY A 20 13.27 -13.99 7.68
N SER A 21 13.01 -13.46 8.87
CA SER A 21 12.61 -14.26 10.05
C SER A 21 11.12 -14.53 10.15
N VAL A 22 10.28 -13.88 9.33
CA VAL A 22 8.83 -14.02 9.39
C VAL A 22 8.29 -14.62 8.10
N SER A 23 7.24 -15.42 8.19
CA SER A 23 6.57 -15.98 6.98
C SER A 23 5.73 -14.95 6.25
N HIS A 24 5.22 -13.95 6.98
CA HIS A 24 4.37 -12.89 6.47
C HIS A 24 4.90 -11.55 6.95
N LEU A 25 5.27 -10.69 6.01
CA LEU A 25 5.75 -9.35 6.33
C LEU A 25 4.57 -8.50 6.87
N PRO A 26 4.80 -7.67 7.90
CA PRO A 26 3.78 -6.83 8.49
C PRO A 26 3.54 -5.59 7.61
N MET A 27 3.05 -5.81 6.39
CA MET A 27 2.79 -4.79 5.38
C MET A 27 1.33 -4.91 4.92
N VAL A 28 0.54 -3.84 5.12
CA VAL A 28 -0.91 -3.85 4.89
C VAL A 28 -1.26 -4.20 3.44
N ASP A 29 -0.62 -3.54 2.47
CA ASP A 29 -0.95 -3.70 1.04
C ASP A 29 -0.15 -4.81 0.34
N LEU A 30 0.80 -5.45 1.03
CA LEU A 30 1.67 -6.46 0.39
C LEU A 30 0.89 -7.67 -0.16
N PRO A 31 -0.14 -8.22 0.51
CA PRO A 31 -0.97 -9.27 -0.06
C PRO A 31 -1.66 -8.85 -1.37
N GLN A 32 -2.09 -7.59 -1.47
CA GLN A 32 -2.70 -7.04 -2.68
C GLN A 32 -1.68 -6.97 -3.82
N HIS A 33 -0.46 -6.51 -3.57
CA HIS A 33 0.62 -6.51 -4.57
C HIS A 33 0.94 -7.92 -5.06
N ALA A 34 1.05 -8.89 -4.13
CA ALA A 34 1.29 -10.29 -4.46
C ALA A 34 0.19 -10.87 -5.35
N ALA A 35 -1.08 -10.58 -5.04
CA ALA A 35 -2.23 -11.03 -5.83
C ALA A 35 -2.21 -10.44 -7.25
N GLN A 36 -1.93 -9.15 -7.41
CA GLN A 36 -1.83 -8.51 -8.71
C GLN A 36 -0.70 -9.08 -9.58
N ILE A 37 0.46 -9.38 -8.98
CA ILE A 37 1.56 -10.03 -9.69
C ILE A 37 1.15 -11.44 -10.14
N ARG A 38 0.48 -12.21 -9.28
CA ARG A 38 0.01 -13.55 -9.60
C ARG A 38 -1.04 -13.55 -10.71
N LEU A 39 -2.00 -12.61 -10.64
CA LEU A 39 -2.98 -12.37 -11.70
C LEU A 39 -2.30 -12.03 -13.02
N TRP A 40 -1.27 -11.18 -12.99
CA TRP A 40 -0.53 -10.82 -14.20
C TRP A 40 0.23 -12.01 -14.81
N GLN A 41 0.76 -12.93 -13.99
CA GLN A 41 1.39 -14.15 -14.49
C GLN A 41 0.41 -15.10 -15.20
N HIS A 42 -0.85 -15.14 -14.76
CA HIS A 42 -1.89 -16.04 -15.27
C HIS A 42 -2.98 -15.26 -16.01
N PHE A 43 -2.62 -14.11 -16.59
CA PHE A 43 -3.61 -13.13 -17.06
C PHE A 43 -4.58 -13.73 -18.08
N ASP A 44 -4.13 -14.69 -18.89
CA ASP A 44 -4.95 -15.40 -19.86
C ASP A 44 -6.21 -16.04 -19.27
N GLU A 45 -6.13 -16.54 -18.03
CA GLU A 45 -7.27 -17.14 -17.31
C GLU A 45 -8.27 -16.08 -16.81
N TYR A 46 -7.82 -14.83 -16.67
CA TYR A 46 -8.58 -13.74 -16.06
C TYR A 46 -8.99 -12.64 -17.05
N ARG A 47 -8.67 -12.78 -18.34
CA ARG A 47 -8.99 -11.77 -19.38
C ARG A 47 -10.46 -11.41 -19.47
N ALA A 48 -11.36 -12.33 -19.10
CA ALA A 48 -12.80 -12.09 -19.15
C ALA A 48 -13.30 -11.14 -18.04
N SER A 49 -12.54 -10.99 -16.96
CA SER A 49 -12.96 -10.22 -15.77
C SER A 49 -11.98 -9.11 -15.39
N HIS A 50 -10.79 -9.06 -15.99
CA HIS A 50 -9.74 -8.11 -15.65
C HIS A 50 -9.09 -7.52 -16.89
N ASP A 51 -8.79 -6.23 -16.80
CA ASP A 51 -7.98 -5.50 -17.78
C ASP A 51 -6.54 -5.36 -17.30
N LEU A 52 -5.60 -5.49 -18.24
CA LEU A 52 -4.18 -5.28 -17.96
C LEU A 52 -3.79 -3.84 -18.31
N ASN A 53 -3.55 -3.02 -17.29
CA ASN A 53 -3.05 -1.66 -17.48
C ASN A 53 -1.52 -1.62 -17.32
N LEU A 54 -0.80 -1.67 -18.44
CA LEU A 54 0.66 -1.51 -18.48
C LEU A 54 1.10 -0.03 -18.50
N PHE A 55 0.21 0.88 -18.89
CA PHE A 55 0.52 2.30 -18.94
C PHE A 55 0.13 2.99 -17.63
N THR A 56 0.87 2.63 -16.59
CA THR A 56 0.65 3.06 -15.21
C THR A 56 1.96 3.52 -14.58
N PRO A 57 1.97 4.55 -13.73
CA PRO A 57 3.17 5.06 -13.08
C PRO A 57 3.61 4.17 -11.90
N TYR A 58 3.30 2.88 -11.95
CA TYR A 58 3.60 1.86 -10.92
C TYR A 58 4.18 0.58 -11.53
N LEU A 59 4.38 0.54 -12.85
CA LEU A 59 4.77 -0.65 -13.60
C LEU A 59 6.08 -1.28 -13.09
N THR A 60 7.07 -0.47 -12.71
CA THR A 60 8.42 -0.95 -12.40
C THR A 60 8.44 -2.01 -11.31
N VAL A 61 7.75 -1.77 -10.18
CA VAL A 61 7.74 -2.69 -9.05
C VAL A 61 7.00 -3.98 -9.38
N TYR A 62 5.86 -3.89 -10.09
CA TYR A 62 5.14 -5.07 -10.54
C TYR A 62 5.93 -5.89 -11.55
N ALA A 63 6.65 -5.24 -12.47
CA ALA A 63 7.47 -5.91 -13.46
C ALA A 63 8.63 -6.67 -12.78
N LEU A 64 9.32 -6.03 -11.84
CA LEU A 64 10.37 -6.67 -11.05
C LEU A 64 9.82 -7.83 -10.21
N GLY A 65 8.70 -7.61 -9.52
CA GLY A 65 8.03 -8.64 -8.74
C GLY A 65 7.58 -9.83 -9.59
N ARG A 66 7.10 -9.59 -10.82
CA ARG A 66 6.74 -10.64 -11.78
C ARG A 66 7.95 -11.45 -12.24
N VAL A 67 9.08 -10.79 -12.53
CA VAL A 67 10.34 -11.47 -12.89
C VAL A 67 10.82 -12.35 -11.73
N LEU A 68 10.82 -11.84 -10.51
CA LEU A 68 11.19 -12.62 -9.32
C LEU A 68 10.25 -13.81 -9.12
N ALA A 69 8.94 -13.59 -9.24
CA ALA A 69 7.92 -14.62 -9.08
C ALA A 69 7.88 -15.63 -10.23
N ALA A 70 8.62 -15.41 -11.34
CA ALA A 70 8.73 -16.38 -12.42
C ALA A 70 9.60 -17.59 -12.01
N VAL A 71 10.49 -17.40 -11.04
CA VAL A 71 11.43 -18.44 -10.58
C VAL A 71 11.33 -18.72 -9.07
N LEU A 72 10.64 -17.88 -8.31
CA LEU A 72 10.42 -18.03 -6.87
C LEU A 72 8.92 -18.18 -6.56
N PRO A 73 8.55 -18.88 -5.46
CA PRO A 73 7.21 -18.77 -4.89
C PRO A 73 6.86 -17.31 -4.62
N ILE A 74 5.61 -16.91 -4.85
CA ILE A 74 5.18 -15.50 -4.76
C ILE A 74 5.52 -14.87 -3.40
N ALA A 75 5.38 -15.61 -2.30
CA ALA A 75 5.77 -15.14 -0.96
C ALA A 75 7.27 -14.83 -0.89
N THR A 76 8.12 -15.75 -1.35
CA THR A 76 9.59 -15.56 -1.38
C THR A 76 9.98 -14.42 -2.31
N ALA A 77 9.35 -14.30 -3.48
CA ALA A 77 9.57 -13.19 -4.40
C ALA A 77 9.29 -11.83 -3.74
N MET A 78 8.21 -11.74 -2.93
CA MET A 78 7.90 -10.52 -2.20
C MET A 78 8.91 -10.21 -1.10
N HIS A 79 9.43 -11.22 -0.39
CA HIS A 79 10.49 -11.01 0.62
C HIS A 79 11.78 -10.49 -0.02
N VAL A 80 12.18 -11.07 -1.15
CA VAL A 80 13.36 -10.62 -1.92
C VAL A 80 13.13 -9.19 -2.43
N LEU A 81 11.96 -8.90 -3.01
CA LEU A 81 11.62 -7.57 -3.49
C LEU A 81 11.71 -6.53 -2.36
N VAL A 82 11.05 -6.77 -1.22
CA VAL A 82 11.07 -5.85 -0.08
C VAL A 82 12.48 -5.66 0.48
N SER A 83 13.28 -6.72 0.51
CA SER A 83 14.69 -6.67 0.92
C SER A 83 15.51 -5.74 0.00
N LEU A 84 15.33 -5.85 -1.33
CA LEU A 84 15.98 -4.95 -2.29
C LEU A 84 15.55 -3.50 -2.07
N LEU A 85 14.26 -3.25 -1.83
CA LEU A 85 13.74 -1.90 -1.59
C LEU A 85 14.27 -1.29 -0.28
N VAL A 86 14.35 -2.08 0.80
CA VAL A 86 14.90 -1.65 2.09
C VAL A 86 16.40 -1.31 1.99
N LEU A 87 17.16 -2.04 1.17
CA LEU A 87 18.58 -1.74 0.96
C LEU A 87 18.83 -0.60 -0.03
N ALA A 88 17.89 -0.35 -0.95
CA ALA A 88 18.04 0.69 -1.97
C ALA A 88 18.16 2.09 -1.35
N LEU A 89 17.40 2.39 -0.30
CA LEU A 89 17.44 3.69 0.38
C LEU A 89 18.83 4.02 0.97
N PRO A 90 19.41 3.24 1.90
CA PRO A 90 20.74 3.53 2.42
C PRO A 90 21.82 3.52 1.34
N ALA A 91 21.70 2.66 0.31
CA ALA A 91 22.64 2.65 -0.81
C ALA A 91 22.57 3.95 -1.65
N SER A 92 21.37 4.46 -1.93
CA SER A 92 21.18 5.73 -2.65
C SER A 92 21.63 6.94 -1.84
N LEU A 93 21.41 6.96 -0.52
CA LEU A 93 21.94 7.99 0.37
C LEU A 93 23.48 7.99 0.38
N TRP A 94 24.09 6.81 0.48
CA TRP A 94 25.54 6.67 0.37
C TRP A 94 26.05 7.23 -0.96
N PHE A 95 25.39 6.88 -2.06
CA PHE A 95 25.74 7.32 -3.41
C PHE A 95 25.64 8.85 -3.58
N LEU A 96 24.60 9.46 -3.00
CA LEU A 96 24.41 10.91 -2.97
C LEU A 96 25.51 11.59 -2.17
N LEU A 97 25.73 11.16 -0.92
CA LEU A 97 26.74 11.72 -0.01
C LEU A 97 28.14 11.62 -0.62
N ALA A 98 28.46 10.50 -1.27
CA ALA A 98 29.72 10.32 -1.97
C ALA A 98 29.97 11.34 -3.09
N ARG A 99 28.93 11.84 -3.76
CA ARG A 99 29.02 12.83 -4.87
C ARG A 99 28.97 14.27 -4.41
N THR A 100 28.27 14.53 -3.31
CA THR A 100 28.17 15.86 -2.74
C THR A 100 29.36 16.19 -1.83
N GLY A 101 30.22 15.22 -1.54
CA GLY A 101 31.30 15.37 -0.56
C GLY A 101 30.78 15.32 0.89
N GLY A 102 29.55 14.86 1.08
CA GLY A 102 28.95 14.67 2.40
C GLY A 102 29.62 13.52 3.16
N GLU A 103 29.54 13.62 4.48
CA GLU A 103 29.92 12.55 5.40
C GLU A 103 29.04 11.30 5.12
N ARG A 104 29.66 10.12 4.95
CA ARG A 104 28.98 8.89 4.50
C ARG A 104 28.38 8.04 5.63
N TRP A 105 28.78 8.22 6.89
CA TRP A 105 28.10 7.66 8.07
C TRP A 105 26.62 8.05 8.10
N TRP A 106 26.24 9.22 7.61
CA TRP A 106 24.82 9.62 7.49
C TRP A 106 23.98 8.68 6.61
N ALA A 107 24.58 7.92 5.68
CA ALA A 107 23.86 6.93 4.90
C ALA A 107 23.28 5.80 5.78
N LEU A 108 23.85 5.56 6.97
CA LEU A 108 23.35 4.56 7.90
C LEU A 108 21.95 4.91 8.44
N LEU A 109 21.55 6.18 8.42
CA LEU A 109 20.17 6.59 8.74
C LEU A 109 19.16 6.01 7.75
N GLY A 110 19.59 5.64 6.53
CA GLY A 110 18.72 4.98 5.56
C GLY A 110 18.16 3.64 6.06
N PHE A 111 18.86 2.92 6.93
CA PHE A 111 18.38 1.66 7.49
C PHE A 111 17.12 1.84 8.36
N PRO A 112 17.13 2.63 9.45
CA PRO A 112 15.92 2.84 10.24
C PRO A 112 14.82 3.57 9.44
N LEU A 113 15.17 4.49 8.55
CA LEU A 113 14.19 5.19 7.70
C LEU A 113 13.46 4.24 6.72
N SER A 114 14.08 3.12 6.37
CA SER A 114 13.45 2.10 5.52
C SER A 114 12.32 1.36 6.22
N PHE A 115 12.24 1.40 7.56
CA PHE A 115 11.16 0.85 8.38
C PHE A 115 10.18 1.94 8.82
N SER A 116 9.80 2.82 7.90
CA SER A 116 8.87 3.93 8.14
C SER A 116 7.40 3.54 7.91
N PHE A 117 6.51 4.52 8.03
CA PHE A 117 5.10 4.41 7.63
C PHE A 117 4.91 3.75 6.26
N CYS A 118 5.77 4.09 5.28
CA CYS A 118 5.69 3.56 3.92
C CYS A 118 5.95 2.04 3.87
N PHE A 119 6.86 1.54 4.71
CA PHE A 119 7.09 0.11 4.87
C PHE A 119 5.86 -0.56 5.47
N TYR A 120 5.35 -0.05 6.60
CA TYR A 120 4.22 -0.67 7.29
C TYR A 120 2.94 -0.74 6.44
N TRP A 121 2.69 0.28 5.62
CA TRP A 121 1.57 0.26 4.68
C TRP A 121 1.83 -0.56 3.42
N GLY A 122 3.08 -0.92 3.13
CA GLY A 122 3.41 -1.65 1.90
C GLY A 122 3.43 -0.76 0.66
N LEU A 123 3.82 0.52 0.77
CA LEU A 123 3.90 1.45 -0.35
C LEU A 123 5.12 1.17 -1.24
N LEU A 124 5.17 -0.02 -1.86
CA LEU A 124 6.36 -0.54 -2.53
C LEU A 124 6.85 0.38 -3.66
N ASN A 125 5.92 0.97 -4.43
CA ASN A 125 6.23 1.94 -5.48
C ASN A 125 6.94 3.18 -4.93
N PHE A 126 6.51 3.68 -3.77
CA PHE A 126 7.15 4.82 -3.12
C PHE A 126 8.52 4.43 -2.56
N MET A 127 8.62 3.26 -1.92
CA MET A 127 9.90 2.73 -1.42
C MET A 127 10.93 2.53 -2.53
N ALA A 128 10.49 2.20 -3.76
CA ALA A 128 11.36 2.12 -4.94
C ALA A 128 11.69 3.51 -5.53
N ALA A 129 10.72 4.42 -5.55
CA ALA A 129 10.87 5.72 -6.18
C ALA A 129 11.81 6.65 -5.42
N VAL A 130 11.78 6.66 -4.09
CA VAL A 130 12.64 7.57 -3.28
C VAL A 130 14.14 7.32 -3.52
N PRO A 131 14.66 6.09 -3.44
CA PRO A 131 16.07 5.81 -3.77
C PRO A 131 16.44 6.20 -5.19
N LEU A 132 15.54 5.94 -6.15
CA LEU A 132 15.75 6.29 -7.56
C LEU A 132 15.79 7.82 -7.75
N ALA A 133 14.94 8.55 -7.05
CA ALA A 133 14.95 10.01 -7.01
C ALA A 133 16.27 10.56 -6.43
N LEU A 134 16.78 9.98 -5.34
CA LEU A 134 18.08 10.38 -4.75
C LEU A 134 19.23 10.15 -5.73
N VAL A 135 19.24 9.02 -6.44
CA VAL A 135 20.23 8.74 -7.51
C VAL A 135 20.09 9.78 -8.64
N MET A 136 18.87 10.08 -9.08
CA MET A 136 18.61 11.07 -10.12
C MET A 136 19.09 12.47 -9.73
N VAL A 137 18.79 12.92 -8.50
CA VAL A 137 19.29 14.20 -7.96
C VAL A 137 20.82 14.22 -7.94
N SER A 138 21.44 13.14 -7.50
CA SER A 138 22.91 13.03 -7.46
C SER A 138 23.54 13.21 -8.84
N LEU A 139 22.97 12.58 -9.87
CA LEU A 139 23.45 12.69 -11.25
C LEU A 139 23.04 14.03 -11.89
N GLY A 140 21.94 14.63 -11.47
CA GLY A 140 21.52 15.98 -11.85
C GLY A 140 22.54 17.03 -11.43
N LEU A 141 23.11 16.89 -10.23
CA LEU A 141 24.21 17.75 -9.76
C LEU A 141 25.47 17.59 -10.62
N ASP A 142 25.80 16.36 -11.03
CA ASP A 142 26.93 16.10 -11.93
C ASP A 142 26.72 16.77 -13.30
N LEU A 143 25.51 16.65 -13.87
CA LEU A 143 25.13 17.31 -15.13
C LEU A 143 25.21 18.84 -15.01
N ALA A 144 24.71 19.40 -13.90
CA ALA A 144 24.72 20.86 -13.69
C ALA A 144 26.14 21.43 -13.65
N ARG A 145 27.09 20.69 -13.04
CA ARG A 145 28.50 21.09 -12.94
C ARG A 145 29.24 20.96 -14.26
N ALA A 146 28.94 19.90 -15.01
CA ALA A 146 29.59 19.57 -16.28
C ALA A 146 28.57 18.94 -17.24
N PRO A 147 27.89 19.75 -18.07
CA PRO A 147 26.91 19.25 -19.02
C PRO A 147 27.53 18.27 -20.01
N ASP A 148 26.92 17.09 -20.16
CA ASP A 148 27.32 16.12 -21.17
C ASP A 148 26.13 15.27 -21.64
N LEU A 149 26.17 14.85 -22.90
CA LEU A 149 25.07 14.11 -23.53
C LEU A 149 24.81 12.77 -22.83
N ARG A 150 25.86 12.07 -22.39
CA ARG A 150 25.73 10.76 -21.75
C ARG A 150 24.98 10.86 -20.43
N ARG A 151 25.33 11.81 -19.56
CA ARG A 151 24.60 12.10 -18.30
C ARG A 151 23.18 12.54 -18.59
N GLY A 152 22.97 13.36 -19.62
CA GLY A 152 21.64 13.76 -20.06
C GLY A 152 20.77 12.56 -20.45
N LEU A 153 21.29 11.64 -21.27
CA LEU A 153 20.57 10.42 -21.67
C LEU A 153 20.29 9.51 -20.46
N ILE A 154 21.25 9.34 -19.56
CA ILE A 154 21.05 8.57 -18.32
C ILE A 154 19.94 9.18 -17.47
N LEU A 155 19.92 10.51 -17.30
CA LEU A 155 18.88 11.21 -16.53
C LEU A 155 17.51 11.13 -17.20
N ALA A 156 17.42 11.21 -18.52
CA ALA A 156 16.16 11.02 -19.24
C ALA A 156 15.60 9.61 -19.02
N LEU A 157 16.44 8.58 -19.15
CA LEU A 157 16.05 7.19 -18.91
C LEU A 157 15.66 6.94 -17.45
N LEU A 158 16.43 7.48 -16.49
CA LEU A 158 16.10 7.40 -15.07
C LEU A 158 14.80 8.12 -14.75
N GLY A 159 14.54 9.27 -15.36
CA GLY A 159 13.30 10.01 -15.20
C GLY A 159 12.09 9.23 -15.72
N ILE A 160 12.23 8.57 -16.87
CA ILE A 160 11.16 7.70 -17.42
C ILE A 160 10.95 6.51 -16.47
N GLY A 161 12.03 5.87 -16.02
CA GLY A 161 11.97 4.79 -15.03
C GLY A 161 11.31 5.23 -13.72
N LEU A 162 11.61 6.46 -13.25
CA LEU A 162 11.00 7.04 -12.06
C LEU A 162 9.52 7.34 -12.27
N PHE A 163 9.13 7.83 -13.45
CA PHE A 163 7.72 8.00 -13.80
C PHE A 163 6.98 6.65 -13.76
N LEU A 164 7.54 5.61 -14.37
CA LEU A 164 6.98 4.26 -14.35
C LEU A 164 6.99 3.60 -12.96
N THR A 165 7.74 4.16 -12.01
CA THR A 165 7.80 3.69 -10.62
C THR A 165 6.82 4.44 -9.73
N HIS A 166 6.79 5.77 -9.84
CA HIS A 166 5.87 6.62 -9.09
C HIS A 166 5.75 8.02 -9.72
N GLY A 167 4.57 8.37 -10.23
CA GLY A 167 4.34 9.61 -10.99
C GLY A 167 4.57 10.89 -10.18
N LEU A 168 4.02 10.97 -8.95
CA LEU A 168 4.19 12.14 -8.08
C LEU A 168 5.66 12.38 -7.66
N VAL A 169 6.37 11.32 -7.26
CA VAL A 169 7.80 11.42 -6.90
C VAL A 169 8.62 11.83 -8.12
N CYS A 170 8.26 11.35 -9.32
CA CYS A 170 8.88 11.80 -10.56
C CYS A 170 8.69 13.30 -10.76
N ALA A 171 7.46 13.81 -10.71
CA ALA A 171 7.18 15.24 -10.89
C ALA A 171 7.97 16.12 -9.90
N LEU A 172 8.00 15.74 -8.61
CA LEU A 172 8.78 16.44 -7.60
C LEU A 172 10.28 16.40 -7.89
N THR A 173 10.80 15.24 -8.30
CA THR A 173 12.22 15.07 -8.61
C THR A 173 12.63 15.87 -9.84
N LEU A 174 11.79 15.92 -10.87
CA LEU A 174 12.01 16.77 -12.05
C LEU A 174 12.05 18.25 -11.66
N ALA A 175 11.14 18.71 -10.79
CA ALA A 175 11.15 20.08 -10.30
C ALA A 175 12.43 20.41 -9.52
N ILE A 176 12.86 19.51 -8.61
CA ILE A 176 14.10 19.67 -7.84
C ILE A 176 15.32 19.69 -8.77
N CYS A 177 15.45 18.71 -9.66
CA CYS A 177 16.59 18.64 -10.58
C CYS A 177 16.61 19.81 -11.56
N GLY A 178 15.45 20.21 -12.10
CA GLY A 178 15.31 21.36 -12.97
C GLY A 178 15.76 22.65 -12.29
N ALA A 179 15.30 22.88 -11.06
CA ALA A 179 15.71 24.04 -10.25
C ALA A 179 17.21 24.03 -9.91
N LEU A 180 17.77 22.88 -9.51
CA LEU A 180 19.20 22.73 -9.20
C LEU A 180 20.07 23.03 -10.44
N VAL A 181 19.68 22.51 -11.59
CA VAL A 181 20.39 22.70 -12.85
C VAL A 181 20.36 24.17 -13.28
N VAL A 182 19.22 24.86 -13.14
CA VAL A 182 19.12 26.30 -13.40
C VAL A 182 20.00 27.09 -12.43
N ALA A 183 19.91 26.79 -11.13
CA ALA A 183 20.64 27.52 -10.10
C ALA A 183 22.17 27.38 -10.20
N LEU A 184 22.66 26.27 -10.75
CA LEU A 184 24.08 25.98 -10.90
C LEU A 184 24.62 26.25 -12.32
N ALA A 185 23.76 26.67 -13.25
CA ALA A 185 24.17 26.93 -14.62
C ALA A 185 25.11 28.15 -14.70
N ARG A 186 26.18 28.03 -15.49
CA ARG A 186 27.14 29.12 -15.72
C ARG A 186 26.66 30.18 -16.71
N SER A 187 25.65 29.86 -17.51
CA SER A 187 25.05 30.77 -18.48
C SER A 187 23.57 30.43 -18.74
N PRO A 188 22.75 31.38 -19.22
CA PRO A 188 21.35 31.11 -19.55
C PRO A 188 21.18 30.02 -20.62
N LEU A 189 22.06 29.99 -21.64
CA LEU A 189 22.03 28.96 -22.67
C LEU A 189 22.33 27.58 -22.08
N THR A 190 23.33 27.48 -21.20
CA THR A 190 23.62 26.24 -20.49
C THR A 190 22.40 25.80 -19.69
N ALA A 191 21.77 26.72 -18.94
CA ALA A 191 20.57 26.42 -18.15
C ALA A 191 19.48 25.79 -19.00
N VAL A 192 19.16 26.38 -20.16
CA VAL A 192 18.14 25.88 -21.10
C VAL A 192 18.52 24.51 -21.66
N VAL A 193 19.74 24.34 -22.17
CA VAL A 193 20.18 23.07 -22.79
C VAL A 193 20.18 21.93 -21.76
N THR A 194 20.57 22.22 -20.51
CA THR A 194 20.57 21.22 -19.44
C THR A 194 19.18 20.82 -18.95
N GLN A 195 18.10 21.48 -19.39
CA GLN A 195 16.73 21.03 -19.12
C GLN A 195 16.27 19.91 -20.07
N LEU A 196 16.90 19.77 -21.24
CA LEU A 196 16.48 18.79 -22.26
C LEU A 196 16.32 17.36 -21.73
N PRO A 197 17.18 16.84 -20.83
CA PRO A 197 17.02 15.52 -20.23
C PRO A 197 15.71 15.31 -19.45
N PHE A 198 15.08 16.37 -18.96
CA PHE A 198 13.85 16.29 -18.17
C PHE A 198 12.59 16.34 -19.05
N VAL A 199 12.73 16.69 -20.33
CA VAL A 199 11.60 16.77 -21.27
C VAL A 199 10.97 15.40 -21.51
N PRO A 200 11.71 14.31 -21.82
CA PRO A 200 11.09 13.00 -22.08
C PRO A 200 10.20 12.49 -20.93
N PRO A 201 10.63 12.42 -19.66
CA PRO A 201 9.74 11.97 -18.58
C PRO A 201 8.56 12.92 -18.33
N ALA A 202 8.74 14.22 -18.52
CA ALA A 202 7.63 15.18 -18.41
C ALA A 202 6.57 14.95 -19.51
N VAL A 203 7.00 14.72 -20.76
CA VAL A 203 6.11 14.40 -21.88
C VAL A 203 5.36 13.10 -21.61
N VAL A 204 6.05 12.05 -21.15
CA VAL A 204 5.41 10.78 -20.78
C VAL A 204 4.35 11.00 -19.69
N GLY A 205 4.66 11.80 -18.67
CA GLY A 205 3.71 12.12 -17.59
C GLY A 205 2.51 12.93 -18.06
N VAL A 206 2.71 13.93 -18.92
CA VAL A 206 1.62 14.75 -19.50
C VAL A 206 0.73 13.90 -20.40
N VAL A 207 1.32 13.08 -21.27
CA VAL A 207 0.57 12.17 -22.14
C VAL A 207 -0.22 11.16 -21.32
N TRP A 208 0.40 10.57 -20.31
CA TRP A 208 -0.29 9.68 -19.38
C TRP A 208 -1.48 10.35 -18.72
N PHE A 209 -1.28 11.50 -18.09
CA PHE A 209 -2.34 12.23 -17.41
C PHE A 209 -3.48 12.62 -18.36
N GLY A 210 -3.15 13.08 -19.58
CA GLY A 210 -4.15 13.43 -20.59
C GLY A 210 -5.01 12.24 -21.02
N LEU A 211 -4.42 11.04 -21.10
CA LEU A 211 -5.09 9.80 -21.51
C LEU A 211 -5.85 9.11 -20.37
N THR A 212 -5.44 9.29 -19.12
CA THR A 212 -6.04 8.58 -17.97
C THR A 212 -7.05 9.41 -17.19
N ARG A 213 -6.94 10.75 -17.17
CA ARG A 213 -7.81 11.62 -16.34
C ARG A 213 -9.32 11.42 -16.55
N SER A 214 -9.75 11.04 -17.75
CA SER A 214 -11.16 10.81 -18.07
C SER A 214 -11.68 9.46 -17.58
N LYS A 215 -10.77 8.53 -17.25
CA LYS A 215 -11.07 7.18 -16.77
C LYS A 215 -10.98 7.08 -15.25
N GLU A 216 -10.43 8.08 -14.57
CA GLU A 216 -10.34 8.09 -13.12
C GLU A 216 -11.71 8.34 -12.49
N VAL A 217 -12.03 7.56 -11.45
CA VAL A 217 -13.24 7.75 -10.66
C VAL A 217 -13.11 9.08 -9.93
N GLN A 218 -13.82 10.11 -10.41
CA GLN A 218 -13.81 11.40 -9.75
C GLN A 218 -14.54 11.30 -8.42
N THR A 219 -13.86 11.70 -7.34
CA THR A 219 -14.51 11.85 -6.05
C THR A 219 -15.49 13.03 -6.17
N SER A 220 -16.78 12.76 -6.04
CA SER A 220 -17.84 13.79 -6.11
C SER A 220 -17.85 14.74 -4.92
N LYS A 221 -17.02 14.49 -3.91
CA LYS A 221 -16.84 15.41 -2.78
C LYS A 221 -15.85 16.51 -3.17
N PRO A 222 -16.22 17.80 -3.04
CA PRO A 222 -15.27 18.88 -3.27
C PRO A 222 -14.08 18.69 -2.34
N LEU A 223 -12.87 18.75 -2.90
CA LEU A 223 -11.63 18.71 -2.14
C LEU A 223 -11.55 20.00 -1.32
N SER A 224 -12.02 19.98 -0.07
CA SER A 224 -11.87 21.11 0.83
C SER A 224 -10.42 21.19 1.30
N TRP A 225 -9.65 22.05 0.66
CA TRP A 225 -8.37 22.51 1.19
C TRP A 225 -8.64 23.47 2.34
N ASP A 226 -9.10 22.91 3.46
CA ASP A 226 -9.21 23.68 4.70
C ASP A 226 -7.79 23.98 5.19
N PHE A 227 -7.33 25.19 4.91
CA PHE A 227 -6.15 25.81 5.53
C PHE A 227 -6.47 26.13 6.99
N ASN A 228 -6.70 25.09 7.76
CA ASN A 228 -6.96 25.17 9.19
C ASN A 228 -5.65 24.97 9.93
N TRP A 229 -5.31 25.89 10.84
CA TRP A 229 -4.16 25.77 11.75
C TRP A 229 -4.14 24.45 12.52
N GLN A 230 -5.29 23.81 12.73
CA GLN A 230 -5.39 22.47 13.30
C GLN A 230 -4.58 21.43 12.51
N ARG A 231 -4.46 21.56 11.18
CA ARG A 231 -3.62 20.65 10.38
C ARG A 231 -2.14 20.71 10.75
N ILE A 232 -1.64 21.86 11.22
CA ILE A 232 -0.26 21.97 11.71
C ILE A 232 -0.08 21.17 13.00
N VAL A 233 -1.11 21.16 13.86
CA VAL A 233 -1.11 20.41 15.12
C VAL A 233 -1.30 18.91 14.87
N GLU A 234 -2.05 18.54 13.85
CA GLU A 234 -2.28 17.14 13.42
C GLU A 234 -1.13 16.59 12.58
N LEU A 235 -0.28 17.45 12.01
CA LEU A 235 0.83 17.06 11.14
C LEU A 235 1.79 16.07 11.81
N PRO A 236 2.25 16.30 13.06
CA PRO A 236 3.12 15.35 13.75
C PRO A 236 2.46 13.98 13.91
N GLY A 237 1.15 13.92 14.21
CA GLY A 237 0.42 12.67 14.37
C GLY A 237 0.21 11.91 13.06
N SER A 238 -0.04 12.63 11.97
CA SER A 238 -0.16 12.04 10.64
C SER A 238 1.19 11.61 10.06
N VAL A 239 2.28 12.28 10.41
CA VAL A 239 3.65 11.95 9.96
C VAL A 239 4.29 10.83 10.80
N LEU A 240 4.13 10.86 12.13
CA LEU A 240 4.73 9.88 13.05
C LEU A 240 3.82 8.67 13.34
N GLY A 241 2.58 8.71 12.83
CA GLY A 241 1.52 7.74 13.12
C GLY A 241 0.78 8.06 14.42
N GLU A 242 -0.49 7.67 14.50
CA GLU A 242 -1.37 7.93 15.64
C GLU A 242 -0.83 7.44 16.99
N ALA A 243 0.14 6.52 17.00
CA ALA A 243 0.80 6.05 18.22
C ALA A 243 1.64 7.15 18.90
N ALA A 244 2.15 8.14 18.16
CA ALA A 244 2.98 9.23 18.67
C ALA A 244 2.18 10.49 19.04
N ALA A 245 1.02 10.71 18.40
CA ALA A 245 0.10 11.77 18.79
C ALA A 245 -0.71 11.31 20.00
N GLY A 246 -0.25 11.69 21.20
CA GLY A 246 -0.95 11.43 22.45
C GLY A 246 -2.45 11.67 22.28
N LYS A 247 -3.25 10.60 22.42
CA LYS A 247 -4.69 10.63 22.17
C LYS A 247 -5.31 11.85 22.87
N PRO A 248 -6.06 12.72 22.17
CA PRO A 248 -6.92 13.66 22.87
C PRO A 248 -7.83 12.84 23.80
N ARG A 249 -7.88 13.24 25.08
CA ARG A 249 -8.65 12.55 26.12
C ARG A 249 -10.07 12.34 25.61
N CYS A 250 -10.40 11.10 25.28
CA CYS A 250 -11.76 10.70 24.99
C CYS A 250 -12.57 10.95 26.26
N SER A 251 -13.48 11.93 26.22
CA SER A 251 -14.43 12.16 27.30
C SER A 251 -15.26 10.89 27.46
N ARG A 252 -15.44 10.48 28.72
CA ARG A 252 -16.15 9.26 29.12
C ARG A 252 -17.53 9.18 28.47
N SER A 253 -17.67 8.39 27.42
CA SER A 253 -18.80 7.46 27.23
C SER A 253 -18.58 6.64 25.95
N ARG A 254 -18.78 5.32 26.06
CA ARG A 254 -18.71 4.30 24.99
C ARG A 254 -17.32 3.78 24.62
N TRP A 255 -16.64 3.23 25.62
CA TRP A 255 -15.81 2.04 25.41
C TRP A 255 -16.72 0.82 25.42
N TRP A 256 -17.11 0.29 24.25
CA TRP A 256 -17.53 -1.09 24.01
C TRP A 256 -17.89 -1.18 22.52
N CYS A 257 -16.89 -1.27 21.65
CA CYS A 257 -16.98 -1.85 20.31
C CYS A 257 -15.61 -1.71 19.64
N TRP A 258 -14.66 -2.56 20.04
CA TRP A 258 -13.58 -3.05 19.19
C TRP A 258 -12.95 -4.22 19.96
N PHE A 259 -12.75 -5.35 19.27
CA PHE A 259 -12.61 -6.73 19.78
C PHE A 259 -13.93 -7.47 20.08
N CYS A 260 -14.65 -7.82 19.01
CA CYS A 260 -15.35 -9.10 18.93
C CYS A 260 -14.72 -9.90 17.80
N PHE A 261 -13.56 -10.49 18.07
CA PHE A 261 -13.13 -11.70 17.37
C PHE A 261 -14.00 -12.82 17.94
N ARG A 262 -15.16 -13.06 17.31
CA ARG A 262 -16.01 -14.18 17.68
C ARG A 262 -15.36 -15.42 17.11
N GLU A 263 -14.73 -16.22 17.97
CA GLU A 263 -14.37 -17.60 17.68
C GLU A 263 -15.59 -18.30 17.06
N GLU A 264 -15.47 -18.70 15.80
CA GLU A 264 -16.41 -19.64 15.20
C GLU A 264 -16.26 -20.97 15.94
N LYS A 265 -17.30 -21.32 16.71
CA LYS A 265 -17.46 -22.68 17.23
C LYS A 265 -17.45 -23.66 16.06
N PRO A 266 -16.72 -24.79 16.15
CA PRO A 266 -16.74 -25.80 15.12
C PRO A 266 -18.15 -26.41 15.01
N MET A 267 -18.65 -26.46 13.78
CA MET A 267 -19.85 -27.20 13.41
C MET A 267 -19.69 -28.67 13.83
N HIS A 268 -20.62 -29.17 14.64
CA HIS A 268 -20.79 -30.59 14.88
C HIS A 268 -20.99 -31.32 13.55
N ARG A 269 -19.99 -32.09 13.10
CA ARG A 269 -20.20 -33.19 12.16
C ARG A 269 -20.47 -34.46 12.95
N HIS A 270 -21.62 -35.05 12.71
CA HIS A 270 -21.91 -36.42 13.07
C HIS A 270 -20.88 -37.37 12.42
N ALA A 271 -20.57 -38.40 13.20
CA ALA A 271 -19.57 -39.43 12.96
C ALA A 271 -19.79 -40.25 11.68
N ASN A 272 -18.69 -40.59 11.00
CA ASN A 272 -18.34 -41.99 10.78
C ASN A 272 -16.89 -42.14 10.30
N GLY A 273 -16.11 -42.92 11.07
CA GLY A 273 -15.09 -43.86 10.61
C GLY A 273 -13.82 -43.33 9.93
N GLY A 274 -12.70 -43.36 10.65
CA GLY A 274 -11.37 -43.38 10.03
C GLY A 274 -10.24 -42.96 10.95
N ARG A 275 -9.57 -43.95 11.58
CA ARG A 275 -8.35 -43.77 12.36
C ARG A 275 -7.19 -43.34 11.45
N VAL A 276 -6.48 -42.26 11.80
CA VAL A 276 -5.01 -42.18 11.72
C VAL A 276 -4.57 -41.20 12.81
N GLY A 277 -3.74 -41.66 13.75
CA GLY A 277 -3.19 -40.84 14.82
C GLY A 277 -1.93 -40.10 14.37
N PHE A 278 -1.68 -38.93 14.97
CA PHE A 278 -0.33 -38.45 15.24
C PHE A 278 -0.36 -37.61 16.53
N LEU A 279 0.57 -37.95 17.42
CA LEU A 279 0.86 -37.31 18.70
C LEU A 279 1.46 -35.92 18.47
N LEU A 280 1.10 -34.93 19.31
CA LEU A 280 2.01 -34.35 20.32
C LEU A 280 1.42 -33.10 21.03
N PHE A 281 1.63 -33.11 22.35
CA PHE A 281 1.61 -32.04 23.37
C PHE A 281 0.30 -31.42 23.89
N SER A 282 0.16 -31.57 25.21
CA SER A 282 -0.66 -30.80 26.15
C SER A 282 0.16 -30.65 27.47
N PRO A 283 -0.27 -29.87 28.49
CA PRO A 283 0.18 -28.49 28.74
C PRO A 283 0.82 -28.34 30.14
N ARG A 284 1.29 -27.14 30.52
CA ARG A 284 1.10 -26.59 31.88
C ARG A 284 1.53 -25.14 32.03
N VAL A 285 0.58 -24.35 32.50
CA VAL A 285 0.67 -23.00 33.07
C VAL A 285 1.05 -23.10 34.55
N ARG A 286 1.85 -22.15 35.06
CA ARG A 286 1.71 -21.64 36.44
C ARG A 286 1.89 -20.12 36.51
N THR A 287 1.06 -19.55 37.36
CA THR A 287 0.73 -18.16 37.70
C THR A 287 1.71 -17.51 38.69
N PHE A 288 1.41 -16.25 39.07
CA PHE A 288 1.87 -15.35 40.18
C PHE A 288 2.58 -14.09 39.64
N LEU A 289 2.32 -12.83 40.03
CA LEU A 289 1.45 -12.13 41.00
C LEU A 289 1.31 -10.66 40.54
N ALA A 290 0.20 -10.01 40.87
CA ALA A 290 0.03 -8.55 40.83
C ALA A 290 0.04 -7.98 42.26
N PRO A 291 0.43 -6.72 42.48
CA PRO A 291 0.05 -5.98 43.67
C PRO A 291 -1.01 -4.90 43.37
N THR A 292 -2.05 -4.96 44.19
CA THR A 292 -3.04 -3.93 44.50
C THR A 292 -2.41 -2.63 45.02
N PHE A 293 -2.91 -1.48 44.59
CA PHE A 293 -2.89 -0.25 45.39
C PHE A 293 -4.25 0.43 45.39
N ILE A 294 -4.75 0.62 46.61
CA ILE A 294 -5.96 1.32 47.00
C ILE A 294 -5.57 2.78 47.26
N PHE A 295 -6.30 3.75 46.70
CA PHE A 295 -6.49 5.04 47.37
C PHE A 295 -7.88 5.58 47.04
N GLY A 296 -8.72 5.62 48.06
CA GLY A 296 -10.00 6.32 48.01
C GLY A 296 -9.81 7.83 48.16
N ARG A 297 -10.77 8.59 47.64
CA ARG A 297 -11.26 9.83 48.27
C ARG A 297 -12.68 10.09 47.77
N ARG A 298 -13.61 10.08 48.73
CA ARG A 298 -14.95 10.64 48.60
C ARG A 298 -14.84 12.14 48.39
N PHE A 299 -15.56 12.68 47.43
CA PHE A 299 -16.18 14.00 47.56
C PHE A 299 -17.60 13.92 47.04
N SER A 300 -18.52 14.18 47.95
CA SER A 300 -19.95 14.36 47.73
C SER A 300 -20.20 15.84 47.52
N THR A 301 -20.75 16.23 46.38
CA THR A 301 -21.54 17.46 46.27
C THR A 301 -22.78 17.17 45.44
N SER A 302 -23.92 17.44 46.07
CA SER A 302 -25.28 17.36 45.56
C SER A 302 -25.66 18.60 44.74
N VAL A 303 -26.79 18.49 44.02
CA VAL A 303 -27.62 19.56 43.41
C VAL A 303 -27.18 19.93 41.97
N SER A 304 -28.01 20.02 40.94
CA SER A 304 -29.49 20.03 40.79
C SER A 304 -29.92 19.29 39.51
N ARG A 305 -31.16 18.80 39.53
CA ARG A 305 -31.93 18.36 38.36
C ARG A 305 -32.55 19.58 37.67
N SER A 306 -32.44 19.63 36.34
CA SER A 306 -33.44 20.24 35.43
C SER A 306 -33.36 19.44 34.11
N SER A 307 -34.31 18.53 33.84
CA SER A 307 -35.58 18.74 33.14
C SER A 307 -35.44 19.17 31.68
N SER A 308 -35.46 18.19 30.77
CA SER A 308 -36.20 18.15 29.48
C SER A 308 -35.59 17.03 28.62
N CYS A 309 -36.34 15.93 28.39
CA CYS A 309 -37.03 15.63 27.13
C CYS A 309 -36.07 15.55 25.92
N ARG A 310 -36.09 14.54 25.05
CA ARG A 310 -37.04 13.43 24.81
C ARG A 310 -36.37 12.49 23.78
N SER A 311 -36.54 11.18 23.99
CA SER A 311 -36.78 10.12 22.99
C SER A 311 -36.09 10.14 21.61
N CYS A 312 -35.29 9.11 21.35
CA CYS A 312 -35.42 8.28 20.14
C CYS A 312 -35.09 6.81 20.52
N PHE A 313 -36.14 6.01 20.61
CA PHE A 313 -36.14 4.58 20.90
C PHE A 313 -36.10 3.82 19.56
N TRP A 314 -35.26 2.79 19.49
CA TRP A 314 -35.32 1.75 18.45
C TRP A 314 -36.56 0.87 18.64
N PRO A 315 -37.31 0.47 17.60
CA PRO A 315 -38.31 -0.57 17.74
C PRO A 315 -37.69 -1.96 17.63
N SER A 316 -38.03 -2.81 18.58
CA SER A 316 -37.80 -4.26 18.56
C SER A 316 -38.82 -4.98 17.67
N PRO A 317 -38.51 -6.15 17.09
CA PRO A 317 -39.44 -6.92 16.27
C PRO A 317 -40.26 -7.88 17.13
N ARG A 318 -41.59 -7.75 17.08
CA ARG A 318 -42.59 -8.82 17.26
C ARG A 318 -43.97 -8.20 17.11
N GLU A 319 -44.70 -8.58 16.06
CA GLU A 319 -46.06 -9.06 16.21
C GLU A 319 -46.52 -9.74 14.92
N VAL A 320 -47.08 -10.92 15.12
CA VAL A 320 -47.67 -11.83 14.15
C VAL A 320 -49.06 -11.30 13.85
N GLY A 321 -49.40 -11.11 12.58
CA GLY A 321 -50.72 -10.68 12.15
C GLY A 321 -51.10 -11.36 10.83
N GLU A 322 -52.07 -12.27 10.92
CA GLU A 322 -52.73 -12.95 9.82
C GLU A 322 -53.26 -11.96 8.77
N CYS A 323 -53.04 -12.24 7.49
CA CYS A 323 -53.77 -11.61 6.40
C CYS A 323 -54.51 -12.68 5.60
N ARG A 324 -55.84 -12.69 5.79
CA ARG A 324 -56.81 -13.55 5.11
C ARG A 324 -56.93 -13.18 3.63
N SER A 325 -56.98 -14.21 2.79
CA SER A 325 -57.41 -14.17 1.39
C SER A 325 -58.91 -13.88 1.24
N PRO A 326 -59.35 -13.47 0.04
CA PRO A 326 -60.48 -14.17 -0.58
C PRO A 326 -60.25 -14.57 -2.05
N ARG A 327 -60.58 -15.85 -2.34
CA ARG A 327 -61.32 -16.46 -3.49
C ARG A 327 -61.49 -15.57 -4.75
N SER A 328 -61.39 -16.02 -6.01
CA SER A 328 -61.63 -17.33 -6.66
C SER A 328 -61.46 -17.17 -8.18
N ARG A 329 -60.92 -18.17 -8.89
CA ARG A 329 -61.49 -18.85 -10.10
C ARG A 329 -60.41 -19.60 -10.89
N TRP A 330 -60.52 -20.93 -10.88
CA TRP A 330 -60.07 -21.88 -11.91
C TRP A 330 -61.13 -21.94 -13.03
N PRO A 331 -60.88 -22.40 -14.29
CA PRO A 331 -60.21 -23.67 -14.68
C PRO A 331 -59.23 -23.52 -15.88
N GLY A 332 -58.41 -24.49 -16.32
CA GLY A 332 -58.23 -25.90 -16.04
C GLY A 332 -57.09 -26.50 -16.89
N ARG A 333 -56.72 -27.75 -16.55
CA ARG A 333 -56.03 -28.82 -17.31
C ARG A 333 -55.14 -28.45 -18.53
N SER A 334 -53.86 -28.84 -18.50
CA SER A 334 -53.33 -29.99 -19.27
C SER A 334 -51.78 -30.09 -19.20
N THR A 335 -51.32 -31.32 -18.96
CA THR A 335 -50.12 -32.02 -19.49
C THR A 335 -49.06 -31.22 -20.30
N CYS A 336 -47.77 -31.33 -19.94
CA CYS A 336 -46.80 -32.17 -20.68
C CYS A 336 -45.37 -32.10 -20.11
N CYS A 337 -44.75 -33.26 -19.93
CA CYS A 337 -43.29 -33.44 -19.85
C CYS A 337 -42.65 -33.35 -21.25
N ARG A 338 -41.44 -32.78 -21.35
CA ARG A 338 -40.27 -33.15 -22.21
C ARG A 338 -39.25 -32.01 -22.15
N ILE A 339 -38.10 -32.17 -21.51
CA ILE A 339 -36.83 -32.68 -22.08
C ILE A 339 -36.50 -32.04 -23.44
N PHE A 340 -35.51 -31.15 -23.47
CA PHE A 340 -34.63 -30.97 -24.63
C PHE A 340 -33.22 -30.58 -24.17
N SER A 341 -32.25 -31.39 -24.58
CA SER A 341 -30.80 -31.12 -24.57
C SER A 341 -30.39 -30.36 -25.85
N PRO A 342 -29.18 -29.75 -25.87
CA PRO A 342 -28.82 -28.75 -26.87
C PRO A 342 -28.17 -29.37 -28.12
N SER A 343 -28.52 -28.82 -29.30
CA SER A 343 -27.88 -29.15 -30.57
C SER A 343 -27.00 -28.00 -31.04
N ILE A 344 -25.72 -28.32 -31.18
CA ILE A 344 -24.65 -27.54 -31.80
C ILE A 344 -24.93 -27.42 -33.31
N VAL A 345 -24.80 -26.22 -33.87
CA VAL A 345 -24.73 -25.99 -35.33
C VAL A 345 -23.54 -25.08 -35.64
N ARG A 346 -22.56 -25.62 -36.36
CA ARG A 346 -21.57 -24.87 -37.15
C ARG A 346 -22.15 -24.62 -38.55
N PRO A 347 -21.81 -23.51 -39.23
CA PRO A 347 -21.77 -23.49 -40.68
C PRO A 347 -20.33 -23.52 -41.19
N ALA A 348 -20.10 -24.41 -42.16
CA ALA A 348 -18.98 -24.42 -43.08
C ALA A 348 -19.07 -23.21 -44.02
N GLY A 349 -17.90 -22.72 -44.47
CA GLY A 349 -17.80 -21.61 -45.41
C GLY A 349 -17.89 -22.02 -46.88
N SER A 350 -17.76 -21.02 -47.77
CA SER A 350 -17.04 -21.11 -49.05
C SER A 350 -17.06 -19.78 -49.82
N LYS A 351 -15.87 -19.38 -50.31
CA LYS A 351 -15.54 -18.70 -51.59
C LYS A 351 -16.14 -17.29 -51.81
N ILE A 352 -15.39 -16.26 -52.23
CA ILE A 352 -14.32 -16.12 -53.23
C ILE A 352 -13.22 -15.20 -52.70
#